data_AF-A0A2T4Z8V0-F1
#
_entry.id   AF-A0A2T4Z8V0-F1
#
_cell.length_a   1.000
_cell.length_b   1.000
_cell.length_c   1.000
_cell.angle_alpha   90.00
_cell.angle_beta   90.00
_cell.angle_gamma   90.00
#
_symmetry.space_group_name_H-M   'P 1'
#
loop_
_entity.id
_entity.type
_entity.pdbx_description
1 polymer ?
#
loop_
_entity_poly.entity_id
_entity_poly.type
_entity_poly.pdbx_seq_one_letter_code
_entity_poly.pdbx_strand_id
1 'polypeptide(L)'
;MVEELKLLLIRPWFYAFSALSVLVLLSACGNQLSGSEKAAVQFYKSVWVEGDMDHAAKMLSNRVNPQEVRWRVDDTLTEAMTNPSILVVESPTDRQSVNTRTVLIHRPADKRDYRVTVRRIPGGRWKVLDFQQNYDKDRGGYISNDAYQRLSSEFPGVNWKRVDNP
;
A
#
# COMPACT_ATOMS: atom_id res chain seq x y z
N MET A 1 37.14 43.12 40.93
CA MET A 1 36.94 41.67 41.05
C MET A 1 35.56 41.36 40.51
N VAL A 2 35.54 40.38 39.62
CA VAL A 2 34.47 39.96 38.72
C VAL A 2 33.48 39.06 39.47
N GLU A 3 32.18 39.15 39.14
CA GLU A 3 31.19 38.06 38.97
C GLU A 3 29.76 38.68 38.88
N GLU A 4 29.20 38.88 37.68
CA GLU A 4 28.40 37.91 36.89
C GLU A 4 27.09 37.54 37.64
N LEU A 5 25.98 38.28 37.55
CA LEU A 5 25.00 38.41 36.45
C LEU A 5 24.39 37.09 35.90
N LYS A 6 23.19 36.77 36.40
CA LYS A 6 22.05 36.07 35.74
C LYS A 6 22.25 34.64 35.20
N LEU A 7 21.56 33.67 35.79
CA LEU A 7 20.92 32.51 35.11
C LEU A 7 20.10 31.74 36.16
N LEU A 8 18.90 31.20 35.97
CA LEU A 8 17.86 31.33 34.96
C LEU A 8 16.70 30.50 35.53
N LEU A 9 15.57 31.14 35.79
CA LEU A 9 14.28 30.49 35.98
C LEU A 9 13.91 29.74 34.69
N ILE A 10 13.95 28.40 34.66
CA ILE A 10 13.32 27.64 33.56
C ILE A 10 12.60 26.38 34.11
N ARG A 11 11.31 26.59 34.39
CA ARG A 11 10.10 25.79 34.05
C ARG A 11 10.14 24.24 34.14
N PRO A 12 9.29 23.62 34.99
CA PRO A 12 9.12 22.16 35.07
C PRO A 12 8.25 21.55 33.94
N TRP A 13 7.93 22.30 32.88
CA TRP A 13 7.05 21.86 31.79
C TRP A 13 7.74 20.99 30.72
N PHE A 14 9.05 20.76 30.81
CA PHE A 14 9.77 20.00 29.79
C PHE A 14 9.64 18.47 29.92
N TYR A 15 9.23 17.94 31.07
CA TYR A 15 9.19 16.49 31.27
C TYR A 15 7.89 15.81 30.81
N ALA A 16 6.82 16.57 30.53
CA ALA A 16 5.56 16.01 30.04
C ALA A 16 5.57 15.71 28.53
N PHE A 17 6.50 16.31 27.76
CA PHE A 17 6.55 16.13 26.30
C PHE A 17 7.35 14.90 25.86
N SER A 18 8.27 14.41 26.71
CA SER A 18 9.11 13.25 26.39
C SER A 18 8.41 11.90 26.56
N ALA A 19 7.31 11.83 27.33
CA ALA A 19 6.57 10.56 27.53
C ALA A 19 5.58 10.24 26.41
N LEU A 20 5.08 11.26 25.67
CA LEU A 20 4.13 11.05 24.57
C LEU A 20 4.82 10.66 23.25
N SER A 21 6.11 10.95 23.11
CA SER A 21 6.89 10.67 21.91
C SER A 21 7.33 9.20 21.78
N VAL A 22 7.30 8.43 22.88
CA VAL A 22 7.73 7.02 22.90
C VAL A 22 6.56 6.07 22.58
N LEU A 23 5.32 6.49 22.81
CA LEU A 23 4.13 5.66 22.54
C LEU A 23 3.76 5.55 21.04
N VAL A 24 4.27 6.44 20.18
CA VAL A 24 4.04 6.39 18.72
C VAL A 24 5.04 5.45 18.01
N LEU A 25 6.11 5.03 18.67
CA LEU A 25 7.12 4.13 18.08
C LEU A 25 6.81 2.63 18.22
N LEU A 26 5.72 2.26 18.90
CA LEU A 26 5.38 0.86 19.20
C LEU A 26 4.26 0.26 18.33
N SER A 27 3.69 0.99 17.37
CA SER A 27 2.68 0.45 16.44
C SER A 27 3.25 -0.04 15.09
N ALA A 28 4.57 -0.10 14.91
CA ALA A 28 5.20 -0.52 13.65
C ALA A 28 5.87 -1.90 13.72
N CYS A 29 5.25 -2.87 14.39
CA CYS A 29 5.46 -4.30 14.08
C CYS A 29 4.37 -4.77 13.10
N GLY A 30 4.08 -3.94 12.08
CA GLY A 30 3.29 -4.33 10.92
C GLY A 30 4.23 -4.81 9.82
N ASN A 31 3.86 -5.86 9.09
CA ASN A 31 4.63 -6.42 7.98
C ASN A 31 5.23 -5.32 7.09
N GLN A 32 6.57 -5.18 7.08
CA GLN A 32 7.23 -4.11 6.36
C GLN A 32 7.02 -4.29 4.84
N LEU A 33 6.20 -3.40 4.26
CA LEU A 33 5.96 -3.38 2.82
C LEU A 33 7.22 -2.88 2.07
N SER A 34 7.53 -3.51 0.95
CA SER A 34 8.54 -3.07 -0.02
C SER A 34 8.09 -1.78 -0.71
N GLY A 35 9.00 -1.10 -1.43
CA GLY A 35 8.66 0.11 -2.17
C GLY A 35 7.59 -0.13 -3.26
N SER A 36 7.64 -1.29 -3.91
CA SER A 36 6.65 -1.74 -4.89
C SER A 36 5.29 -2.01 -4.25
N GLU A 37 5.27 -2.74 -3.13
CA GLU A 37 4.04 -3.04 -2.39
C GLU A 37 3.39 -1.75 -1.85
N LYS A 38 4.17 -0.83 -1.29
CA LYS A 38 3.66 0.48 -0.82
C LYS A 38 2.98 1.26 -1.94
N ALA A 39 3.60 1.32 -3.12
CA ALA A 39 3.03 2.02 -4.26
C ALA A 39 1.76 1.33 -4.78
N ALA A 40 1.72 0.00 -4.79
CA ALA A 40 0.53 -0.75 -5.17
C ALA A 40 -0.62 -0.54 -4.18
N VAL A 41 -0.35 -0.59 -2.88
CA VAL A 41 -1.34 -0.36 -1.81
C VAL A 41 -1.87 1.08 -1.84
N GLN A 42 -1.00 2.06 -1.99
CA GLN A 42 -1.41 3.47 -2.11
C GLN A 42 -2.32 3.68 -3.33
N PHE A 43 -1.96 3.08 -4.48
CA PHE A 43 -2.81 3.17 -5.66
C PHE A 43 -4.14 2.46 -5.44
N TYR A 44 -4.10 1.28 -4.81
CA TYR A 44 -5.30 0.54 -4.47
C TYR A 44 -6.26 1.35 -3.60
N LYS A 45 -5.71 2.00 -2.56
CA LYS A 45 -6.46 2.89 -1.67
C LYS A 45 -7.10 4.03 -2.44
N SER A 46 -6.32 4.74 -3.26
CA SER A 46 -6.85 5.87 -4.04
C SER A 46 -7.95 5.45 -5.02
N VAL A 47 -7.85 4.28 -5.65
CA VAL A 47 -8.83 3.83 -6.64
C VAL A 47 -10.05 3.18 -5.99
N TRP A 48 -9.86 2.16 -5.15
CA TRP A 48 -10.90 1.23 -4.69
C TRP A 48 -11.31 1.37 -3.22
N VAL A 49 -10.81 2.41 -2.53
CA VAL A 49 -11.21 2.76 -1.16
C VAL A 49 -11.68 4.23 -1.10
N GLU A 50 -10.86 5.15 -1.60
CA GLU A 50 -11.09 6.60 -1.47
C GLU A 50 -11.80 7.23 -2.67
N GLY A 51 -11.67 6.62 -3.86
CA GLY A 51 -12.13 7.26 -5.10
C GLY A 51 -11.40 8.56 -5.44
N ASP A 52 -10.13 8.69 -5.04
CA ASP A 52 -9.28 9.86 -5.30
C ASP A 52 -8.59 9.73 -6.67
N MET A 53 -9.25 10.26 -7.70
CA MET A 53 -8.74 10.27 -9.07
C MET A 53 -7.45 11.08 -9.21
N ASP A 54 -7.32 12.21 -8.50
CA ASP A 54 -6.17 13.11 -8.65
C ASP A 54 -4.90 12.46 -8.12
N HIS A 55 -5.01 11.76 -6.99
CA HIS A 55 -3.90 10.99 -6.44
C HIS A 55 -3.60 9.77 -7.29
N ALA A 56 -4.61 8.98 -7.67
CA ALA A 56 -4.43 7.80 -8.52
C ALA A 56 -3.75 8.16 -9.85
N ALA A 57 -4.18 9.23 -10.52
CA ALA A 57 -3.58 9.71 -11.78
C ALA A 57 -2.11 10.10 -11.62
N LYS A 58 -1.75 10.77 -10.51
CA LYS A 58 -0.35 11.11 -10.21
C LYS A 58 0.51 9.88 -10.03
N MET A 59 -0.04 8.75 -9.62
CA MET A 59 0.71 7.50 -9.41
C MET A 59 0.96 6.71 -10.69
N LEU A 60 0.24 7.02 -11.77
CA LEU A 60 0.41 6.36 -13.05
C LEU A 60 1.76 6.67 -13.67
N SER A 61 2.29 5.69 -14.39
CA SER A 61 3.29 5.92 -15.42
C SER A 61 2.58 6.37 -16.69
N ASN A 62 3.28 7.13 -17.54
CA ASN A 62 2.75 7.72 -18.77
C ASN A 62 2.19 6.70 -19.79
N ARG A 63 2.28 5.38 -19.52
CA ARG A 63 1.79 4.31 -20.38
C ARG A 63 0.36 3.85 -20.05
N VAL A 64 -0.17 4.20 -18.88
CA VAL A 64 -1.52 3.83 -18.46
C VAL A 64 -2.52 4.85 -19.00
N ASN A 65 -3.64 4.40 -19.56
CA ASN A 65 -4.72 5.29 -19.99
C ASN A 65 -5.46 5.86 -18.76
N PRO A 66 -5.42 7.19 -18.51
CA PRO A 66 -6.13 7.78 -17.38
C PRO A 66 -7.64 7.54 -17.37
N GLN A 67 -8.25 7.29 -18.54
CA GLN A 67 -9.67 6.97 -18.64
C GLN A 67 -10.03 5.65 -17.95
N GLU A 68 -9.12 4.67 -17.99
CA GLU A 68 -9.33 3.37 -17.34
C GLU A 68 -9.37 3.52 -15.81
N VAL A 69 -8.53 4.39 -15.25
CA VAL A 69 -8.56 4.72 -13.82
C VAL A 69 -9.85 5.44 -13.45
N ARG A 70 -10.27 6.42 -14.27
CA ARG A 70 -11.50 7.19 -14.01
C ARG A 70 -12.71 6.28 -13.87
N TRP A 71 -12.88 5.33 -14.79
CA TRP A 71 -14.01 4.40 -14.74
C TRP A 71 -14.05 3.60 -13.43
N ARG A 72 -12.90 3.15 -12.91
CA ARG A 72 -12.82 2.40 -11.63
C ARG A 72 -13.08 3.27 -10.40
N VAL A 73 -12.60 4.51 -10.44
CA VAL A 73 -12.86 5.48 -9.38
C VAL A 73 -14.35 5.80 -9.30
N ASP A 74 -14.99 6.06 -10.46
CA ASP A 74 -16.42 6.36 -10.53
C ASP A 74 -17.25 5.19 -9.98
N ASP A 75 -16.90 3.94 -10.32
CA ASP A 75 -17.53 2.73 -9.78
C ASP A 75 -17.40 2.65 -8.24
N THR A 76 -16.20 2.95 -7.72
CA THR A 76 -15.93 2.93 -6.27
C THR A 76 -16.74 3.97 -5.50
N LEU A 77 -16.96 5.16 -6.07
CA LEU A 77 -17.78 6.21 -5.45
C LEU A 77 -19.26 5.82 -5.30
N THR A 78 -19.71 4.82 -6.05
CA THR A 78 -21.08 4.28 -5.94
C THR A 78 -21.21 3.17 -4.89
N GLU A 79 -20.09 2.60 -4.44
CA GLU A 79 -20.04 1.60 -3.38
C GLU A 79 -19.88 2.27 -2.00
N ALA A 80 -20.37 1.63 -0.94
CA ALA A 80 -20.15 2.13 0.41
C ALA A 80 -18.65 2.14 0.73
N MET A 81 -18.09 3.32 1.04
CA MET A 81 -16.68 3.47 1.40
C MET A 81 -16.37 2.68 2.67
N THR A 82 -15.83 1.47 2.49
CA THR A 82 -15.26 0.67 3.56
C THR A 82 -13.76 0.59 3.35
N ASN A 83 -12.98 0.67 4.42
CA ASN A 83 -11.53 0.49 4.37
C ASN A 83 -11.12 -0.88 4.98
N PRO A 84 -11.54 -2.00 4.39
CA PRO A 84 -11.28 -3.31 4.96
C PRO A 84 -9.79 -3.66 4.87
N SER A 85 -9.33 -4.51 5.79
CA SER A 85 -7.99 -5.09 5.71
C SER A 85 -7.79 -5.84 4.39
N ILE A 86 -6.56 -5.79 3.86
CA ILE A 86 -6.15 -6.49 2.64
C ILE A 86 -4.93 -7.37 2.93
N LEU A 87 -4.72 -8.37 2.06
CA LEU A 87 -3.51 -9.18 2.02
C LEU A 87 -2.73 -8.82 0.76
N VAL A 88 -1.43 -8.59 0.89
CA VAL A 88 -0.58 -8.06 -0.17
C VAL A 88 0.64 -8.96 -0.36
N VAL A 89 1.01 -9.21 -1.61
CA VAL A 89 2.25 -9.95 -1.90
C VAL A 89 2.80 -9.63 -3.29
N GLU A 90 4.12 -9.72 -3.48
CA GLU A 90 4.67 -9.76 -4.84
C GLU A 90 4.27 -11.08 -5.52
N SER A 91 3.73 -10.99 -6.74
CA SER A 91 3.25 -12.15 -7.49
C SER A 91 4.39 -13.16 -7.70
N PRO A 92 4.25 -14.41 -7.23
CA PRO A 92 5.28 -15.42 -7.45
C PRO A 92 5.33 -15.91 -8.89
N THR A 93 4.29 -15.62 -9.67
CA THR A 93 4.07 -16.24 -10.96
C THR A 93 4.25 -15.24 -12.12
N ASP A 94 4.11 -13.93 -11.86
CA ASP A 94 4.45 -12.90 -12.84
C ASP A 94 5.97 -12.66 -12.93
N ARG A 95 6.44 -12.15 -14.07
CA ARG A 95 7.85 -11.79 -14.25
C ARG A 95 8.21 -10.62 -13.33
N GLN A 96 9.01 -10.90 -12.31
CA GLN A 96 9.62 -9.90 -11.44
C GLN A 96 10.96 -9.44 -12.03
N SER A 97 11.25 -8.13 -11.97
CA SER A 97 12.55 -7.58 -12.38
C SER A 97 13.01 -6.50 -11.39
N VAL A 98 14.25 -6.03 -11.55
CA VAL A 98 14.81 -4.96 -10.71
C VAL A 98 13.95 -3.70 -10.72
N ASN A 99 13.37 -3.37 -11.88
CA ASN A 99 12.64 -2.13 -12.09
C ASN A 99 11.15 -2.32 -12.32
N THR A 100 10.63 -3.54 -12.33
CA THR A 100 9.20 -3.81 -12.52
C THR A 100 8.79 -4.94 -11.63
N ARG A 101 7.75 -4.72 -10.84
CA ARG A 101 7.19 -5.67 -9.91
C ARG A 101 5.69 -5.77 -10.11
N THR A 102 5.16 -6.97 -9.99
CA THR A 102 3.71 -7.18 -9.95
C THR A 102 3.31 -7.55 -8.54
N VAL A 103 2.35 -6.80 -7.99
CA VAL A 103 1.83 -6.98 -6.64
C VAL A 103 0.40 -7.48 -6.74
N LEU A 104 0.08 -8.53 -5.99
CA LEU A 104 -1.25 -9.07 -5.82
C LEU A 104 -1.82 -8.54 -4.50
N ILE A 105 -3.08 -8.12 -4.53
CA ILE A 105 -3.83 -7.63 -3.37
C ILE A 105 -5.13 -8.44 -3.30
N HIS A 106 -5.41 -9.05 -2.16
CA HIS A 106 -6.66 -9.75 -1.88
C HIS A 106 -7.41 -9.01 -0.77
N ARG A 107 -8.71 -8.79 -0.95
CA ARG A 107 -9.62 -8.14 -0.01
C ARG A 107 -10.58 -9.18 0.57
N PRO A 108 -10.30 -9.74 1.77
CA PRO A 108 -11.10 -10.83 2.33
C PRO A 108 -12.57 -10.47 2.59
N ALA A 109 -12.86 -9.20 2.87
CA ALA A 109 -14.19 -8.73 3.25
C ALA A 109 -15.26 -9.03 2.19
N ASP A 110 -14.90 -8.92 0.91
CA ASP A 110 -15.79 -9.12 -0.23
C ASP A 110 -15.19 -10.01 -1.31
N LYS A 111 -14.06 -10.67 -1.02
CA LYS A 111 -13.37 -11.61 -1.89
C LYS A 111 -12.97 -10.99 -3.24
N ARG A 112 -12.60 -9.70 -3.25
CA ARG A 112 -12.08 -9.03 -4.44
C ARG A 112 -10.56 -9.05 -4.49
N ASP A 113 -10.06 -9.09 -5.71
CA ASP A 113 -8.64 -9.24 -5.97
C ASP A 113 -8.14 -8.19 -6.92
N TYR A 114 -6.87 -7.85 -6.79
CA TYR A 114 -6.26 -6.82 -7.58
C TYR A 114 -4.85 -7.23 -7.94
N ARG A 115 -4.47 -6.92 -9.17
CA ARG A 115 -3.11 -7.05 -9.65
C ARG A 115 -2.63 -5.67 -10.03
N VAL A 116 -1.55 -5.21 -9.43
CA VAL A 116 -0.96 -3.91 -9.74
C VAL A 116 0.49 -4.12 -10.16
N THR A 117 0.78 -3.83 -11.41
CA THR A 117 2.14 -3.83 -11.93
C THR A 117 2.72 -2.43 -11.73
N VAL A 118 3.84 -2.35 -11.03
CA VAL A 118 4.55 -1.10 -10.75
C VAL A 118 5.94 -1.12 -11.39
N ARG A 119 6.40 0.05 -11.82
CA ARG A 119 7.73 0.27 -12.39
C ARG A 119 8.49 1.32 -11.60
N ARG A 120 9.75 1.04 -11.30
CA ARG A 120 10.69 2.00 -10.72
C ARG A 120 11.14 2.99 -11.78
N ILE A 121 10.98 4.28 -11.51
CA ILE A 121 11.40 5.38 -12.39
C ILE A 121 12.70 6.03 -11.88
N PRO A 122 13.40 6.83 -12.71
CA PRO A 122 14.52 7.64 -12.23
C PRO A 122 14.14 8.47 -10.99
N GLY A 123 15.06 8.52 -10.02
CA GLY A 123 14.78 9.08 -8.70
C GLY A 123 14.18 8.08 -7.69
N GLY A 124 14.15 6.78 -8.03
CA GLY A 124 13.89 5.69 -7.09
C GLY A 124 12.42 5.46 -6.72
N ARG A 125 11.50 6.27 -7.25
CA ARG A 125 10.05 6.18 -7.02
C ARG A 125 9.43 5.04 -7.84
N TRP A 126 8.32 4.49 -7.35
CA TRP A 126 7.51 3.50 -8.07
C TRP A 126 6.26 4.16 -8.65
N LYS A 127 5.90 3.78 -9.88
CA LYS A 127 4.70 4.25 -10.59
C LYS A 127 3.93 3.07 -11.15
N VAL A 128 2.61 3.17 -11.23
CA VAL A 128 1.76 2.11 -11.75
C VAL A 128 1.89 2.03 -13.27
N LEU A 129 2.20 0.84 -13.77
CA LEU A 129 2.37 0.52 -15.18
C LEU A 129 1.14 -0.14 -15.79
N ASP A 130 0.43 -0.95 -15.00
CA ASP A 130 -0.75 -1.72 -15.38
C ASP A 130 -1.49 -2.12 -14.10
N PHE A 131 -2.81 -2.25 -14.15
CA PHE A 131 -3.59 -2.69 -13.00
C PHE A 131 -4.85 -3.41 -13.46
N GLN A 132 -5.29 -4.38 -12.67
CA GLN A 132 -6.46 -5.19 -12.95
C GLN A 132 -7.19 -5.50 -11.64
N GLN A 133 -8.50 -5.59 -11.72
CA GLN A 133 -9.37 -6.11 -10.66
C GLN A 133 -9.81 -7.51 -11.09
N ASN A 134 -9.95 -8.42 -10.13
CA ASN A 134 -10.46 -9.79 -10.26
C ASN A 134 -9.57 -10.80 -11.01
N TYR A 135 -8.28 -10.88 -10.67
CA TYR A 135 -7.25 -11.54 -11.49
C TYR A 135 -6.89 -13.01 -11.14
N ASP A 136 -6.73 -13.88 -12.17
CA ASP A 136 -5.84 -15.08 -12.22
C ASP A 136 -5.26 -15.17 -13.64
N LYS A 137 -4.00 -15.59 -13.79
CA LYS A 137 -3.22 -15.55 -15.04
C LYS A 137 -3.16 -16.85 -15.86
N ASP A 138 -3.48 -17.99 -15.25
CA ASP A 138 -3.45 -19.32 -15.88
C ASP A 138 -4.87 -19.90 -16.02
N ARG A 139 -5.82 -19.41 -15.20
CA ARG A 139 -7.27 -19.70 -15.24
C ARG A 139 -8.16 -18.47 -15.45
N GLY A 140 -7.63 -17.25 -15.45
CA GLY A 140 -8.39 -16.07 -15.86
C GLY A 140 -9.40 -15.48 -14.85
N GLY A 141 -9.40 -15.82 -13.56
CA GLY A 141 -10.25 -15.14 -12.56
C GLY A 141 -9.83 -15.24 -11.08
N TYR A 142 -10.22 -14.20 -10.31
CA TYR A 142 -10.31 -14.05 -8.85
C TYR A 142 -9.44 -14.97 -7.96
N ILE A 143 -8.53 -14.38 -7.19
CA ILE A 143 -7.99 -14.94 -5.94
C ILE A 143 -9.13 -15.08 -4.91
N SER A 144 -10.03 -16.04 -5.12
CA SER A 144 -10.86 -16.57 -4.04
C SER A 144 -9.96 -17.03 -2.88
N ASN A 145 -10.51 -17.16 -1.67
CA ASN A 145 -9.76 -17.71 -0.53
C ASN A 145 -9.08 -19.06 -0.88
N ASP A 146 -9.68 -19.86 -1.76
CA ASP A 146 -9.13 -21.13 -2.24
C ASP A 146 -7.90 -20.92 -3.14
N ALA A 147 -7.94 -19.91 -4.03
CA ALA A 147 -6.78 -19.54 -4.84
C ALA A 147 -5.65 -18.93 -3.99
N TYR A 148 -5.98 -18.17 -2.94
CA TYR A 148 -5.01 -17.71 -1.94
C TYR A 148 -4.35 -18.88 -1.20
N GLN A 149 -5.15 -19.84 -0.71
CA GLN A 149 -4.65 -21.02 -0.01
C GLN A 149 -3.78 -21.89 -0.93
N ARG A 150 -4.22 -22.06 -2.19
CA ARG A 150 -3.45 -22.76 -3.22
C ARG A 150 -2.11 -22.05 -3.49
N LEU A 151 -2.09 -20.75 -3.72
CA LEU A 151 -0.86 -20.00 -3.96
C LEU A 151 0.08 -20.05 -2.75
N SER A 152 -0.47 -19.95 -1.54
CA SER A 152 0.31 -20.10 -0.30
C SER A 152 0.92 -21.51 -0.16
N SER A 153 0.21 -22.54 -0.63
CA SER A 153 0.70 -23.92 -0.63
C SER A 153 1.70 -24.21 -1.76
N GLU A 154 1.48 -23.69 -2.97
CA GLU A 154 2.34 -23.87 -4.14
C GLU A 154 3.66 -23.10 -3.99
N PHE A 155 3.63 -21.95 -3.28
CA PHE A 155 4.78 -21.08 -3.08
C PHE A 155 5.02 -20.80 -1.58
N PRO A 156 5.50 -21.79 -0.80
CA PRO A 156 5.64 -21.67 0.66
C PRO A 156 6.65 -20.62 1.13
N GLY A 157 7.50 -20.09 0.24
CA GLY A 157 8.41 -18.98 0.54
C GLY A 157 7.81 -17.58 0.38
N VAL A 158 6.54 -17.49 -0.04
CA VAL A 158 5.86 -16.23 -0.34
C VAL A 158 5.07 -15.78 0.88
N ASN A 159 5.53 -14.68 1.49
CA ASN A 159 4.93 -14.16 2.71
C ASN A 159 3.87 -13.11 2.38
N TRP A 160 2.60 -13.50 2.50
CA TRP A 160 1.49 -12.58 2.41
C TRP A 160 1.46 -11.62 3.59
N LYS A 161 1.37 -10.33 3.30
CA LYS A 161 1.42 -9.25 4.28
C LYS A 161 0.02 -8.71 4.48
N ARG A 162 -0.50 -8.78 5.70
CA ARG A 162 -1.72 -8.07 6.06
C ARG A 162 -1.45 -6.58 6.17
N VAL A 163 -2.32 -5.78 5.58
CA VAL A 163 -2.39 -4.33 5.73
C VAL A 163 -3.78 -4.01 6.25
N ASP A 164 -3.84 -3.50 7.48
CA ASP A 164 -5.08 -3.06 8.11
C ASP A 164 -5.32 -1.58 7.80
N ASN A 165 -6.56 -1.23 7.43
CA ASN A 165 -6.94 0.12 7.01
C ASN A 165 -5.94 0.74 6.00
N PRO A 166 -5.73 0.11 4.83
CA PRO A 166 -4.81 0.58 3.80
C PRO A 166 -5.02 2.06 3.43
#